data_AF-A0AAN5C7U7-F1
#
_entry.id   AF-A0AAN5C7U7-F1
#
_cell.length_a   1.000
_cell.length_b   1.000
_cell.length_c   1.000
_cell.angle_alpha   90.00
_cell.angle_beta   90.00
_cell.angle_gamma   90.00
#
_symmetry.space_group_name_H-M   'P 1'
#
loop_
_entity.id
_entity.type
_entity.pdbx_description
1 polymer ?
#
loop_
_entity_poly.entity_id
_entity_poly.type
_entity_poly.pdbx_seq_one_letter_code
_entity_poly.pdbx_strand_id
1 'polypeptide(L)'
;MELRNSRFKLPILPEPRQRKRRITNEVSTPKPTTPRAKRLASRLERLEASRDLPSPIQRKRMERRMAEIRKRRDEIIVEEEDSVFGHGSFVSARTFHRQLLAAVIKGDEEGVEELMRDPRMPMDAATTQYSFSDHRTPLVEAYATANSSLIMALLKARAYKRGVGVDDRLLEPL
;
A
#
# COMPACT_ATOMS: atom_id res chain seq x y z
N MET A 1 -53.13 51.42 9.30
CA MET A 1 -52.05 50.84 10.12
C MET A 1 -50.85 50.64 9.20
N GLU A 2 -49.81 51.47 9.35
CA GLU A 2 -48.60 51.38 8.53
C GLU A 2 -47.48 50.76 9.38
N LEU A 3 -46.99 49.59 8.94
CA LEU A 3 -45.99 48.82 9.65
C LEU A 3 -44.59 49.42 9.41
N ARG A 4 -44.05 50.01 10.47
CA ARG A 4 -42.66 50.48 10.57
C ARG A 4 -41.70 49.29 10.50
N ASN A 5 -40.88 49.23 9.45
CA ASN A 5 -39.65 48.42 9.45
C ASN A 5 -38.43 49.32 9.67
N SER A 6 -38.25 49.76 10.91
CA SER A 6 -37.03 50.39 11.40
C SER A 6 -36.24 49.37 12.21
N ARG A 7 -35.48 48.49 11.56
CA ARG A 7 -34.52 47.60 12.23
C ARG A 7 -33.45 47.18 11.24
N PHE A 8 -32.18 47.32 11.66
CA PHE A 8 -30.93 47.03 10.96
C PHE A 8 -30.28 48.19 10.20
N LYS A 9 -29.59 49.07 10.94
CA LYS A 9 -28.37 49.71 10.45
C LYS A 9 -27.20 48.81 10.84
N LEU A 10 -26.53 48.19 9.86
CA LEU A 10 -25.34 47.39 10.11
C LEU A 10 -24.16 48.30 10.48
N PRO A 11 -23.31 47.94 11.46
CA PRO A 11 -22.10 48.69 11.74
C PRO A 11 -21.12 48.59 10.56
N ILE A 12 -20.62 49.73 10.09
CA ILE A 12 -19.65 49.82 8.99
C ILE A 12 -18.32 49.21 9.49
N LEU A 13 -17.94 48.07 8.92
CA LEU A 13 -16.64 47.46 9.18
C LEU A 13 -15.54 48.29 8.47
N PRO A 14 -14.42 48.61 9.13
CA PRO A 14 -13.33 49.31 8.48
C PRO A 14 -12.67 48.44 7.41
N GLU A 15 -12.26 49.07 6.31
CA GLU A 15 -11.72 48.41 5.13
C GLU A 15 -10.49 47.51 5.39
N PRO A 16 -10.33 46.41 4.62
CA PRO A 16 -9.40 45.32 4.90
C PRO A 16 -7.91 45.68 4.85
N ARG A 17 -7.53 46.90 4.45
CA ARG A 17 -6.12 47.32 4.37
C ARG A 17 -5.48 47.67 5.71
N GLN A 18 -6.26 47.99 6.75
CA GLN A 18 -5.71 48.39 8.05
C GLN A 18 -5.40 47.23 9.00
N ARG A 19 -5.83 46.00 8.68
CA ARG A 19 -5.59 44.83 9.55
C ARG A 19 -4.18 44.24 9.46
N LYS A 20 -3.43 44.51 8.39
CA LYS A 20 -2.15 43.82 8.12
C LYS A 20 -0.92 44.46 8.79
N ARG A 21 -1.01 45.67 9.36
CA ARG A 21 0.16 46.38 9.91
C ARG A 21 0.37 46.28 11.42
N ARG A 22 -0.54 45.65 12.17
CA ARG A 22 -0.41 45.55 13.64
C ARG A 22 0.19 44.24 14.16
N ILE A 23 0.23 43.18 13.35
CA ILE A 23 0.64 41.84 13.82
C ILE A 23 2.14 41.56 13.59
N THR A 24 2.82 42.35 12.76
CA THR A 24 4.21 42.08 12.34
C THR A 24 5.29 42.64 13.26
N ASN A 25 4.95 43.37 14.32
CA ASN A 25 5.95 44.01 15.18
C ASN A 25 6.23 43.28 16.51
N GLU A 26 5.62 42.13 16.77
CA GLU A 26 5.75 41.43 18.07
C GLU A 26 6.49 40.07 18.00
N VAL A 27 7.13 39.73 16.87
CA VAL A 27 7.72 38.39 16.65
C VAL A 27 9.24 38.34 16.95
N SER A 28 9.79 39.29 17.71
CA SER A 28 11.25 39.39 17.94
C SER A 28 11.73 39.13 19.38
N THR A 29 10.94 38.54 20.27
CA THR A 29 11.43 38.16 21.62
C THR A 29 11.40 36.65 21.88
N PRO A 30 12.57 36.01 22.12
CA PRO A 30 12.67 34.58 22.37
C PRO A 30 12.47 34.32 23.88
N LYS A 31 11.21 34.29 24.33
CA LYS A 31 10.67 33.52 25.48
C LYS A 31 9.31 34.11 25.91
N PRO A 32 8.23 33.30 26.02
CA PRO A 32 6.93 33.78 26.43
C PRO A 32 6.92 34.11 27.93
N THR A 33 7.12 35.38 28.29
CA THR A 33 7.13 35.85 29.70
C THR A 33 5.73 36.00 30.30
N THR A 34 4.68 36.08 29.48
CA THR A 34 3.30 36.27 29.96
C THR A 34 2.48 34.97 29.94
N PRO A 35 1.52 34.78 30.87
CA PRO A 35 0.67 33.59 30.90
C PRO A 35 -0.16 33.42 29.62
N ARG A 36 -0.50 34.54 28.96
CA ARG A 36 -1.17 34.54 27.66
C ARG A 36 -0.28 34.00 26.54
N ALA A 37 0.99 34.38 26.51
CA ALA A 37 1.95 33.88 25.52
C ALA A 37 2.23 32.38 25.70
N LYS A 38 2.32 31.89 26.95
CA LYS A 38 2.44 30.45 27.24
C LYS A 38 1.24 29.63 26.74
N ARG A 39 0.02 30.15 26.90
CA ARG A 39 -1.21 29.51 26.37
C ARG A 39 -1.27 29.50 24.84
N LEU A 40 -0.71 30.51 24.18
CA LEU A 40 -0.64 30.57 22.73
C LEU A 40 0.44 29.63 22.18
N ALA A 41 1.61 29.57 22.82
CA ALA A 41 2.68 28.65 22.44
C ALA A 41 2.23 27.18 22.55
N SER A 42 1.59 26.79 23.67
CA SER A 42 1.08 25.42 23.82
C SER A 42 -0.05 25.08 22.84
N ARG A 43 -0.83 26.07 22.39
CA ARG A 43 -1.84 25.88 21.35
C ARG A 43 -1.21 25.69 19.96
N LEU A 44 -0.13 26.41 19.66
CA LEU A 44 0.61 26.27 18.40
C LEU A 44 1.32 24.92 18.34
N GLU A 45 1.98 24.51 19.41
CA GLU A 45 2.64 23.21 19.53
C GLU A 45 1.66 22.05 19.33
N ARG A 46 0.44 22.14 19.91
CA ARG A 46 -0.62 21.16 19.67
C ARG A 46 -1.10 21.13 18.22
N LEU A 47 -1.17 22.28 17.56
CA LEU A 47 -1.58 22.37 16.16
C LEU A 47 -0.51 21.80 15.23
N GLU A 48 0.77 22.09 15.48
CA GLU A 48 1.90 21.54 14.75
C GLU A 48 2.00 20.02 14.91
N ALA A 49 1.84 19.51 16.15
CA ALA A 49 1.82 18.06 16.42
C ALA A 49 0.66 17.32 15.72
N SER A 50 -0.44 18.02 15.43
CA SER A 50 -1.62 17.44 14.77
C SER A 50 -1.67 17.65 13.26
N ARG A 51 -0.69 18.37 12.68
CA ARG A 51 -0.71 18.80 11.28
C ARG A 51 -0.67 17.64 10.29
N ASP A 52 0.10 16.60 10.63
CA ASP A 52 0.32 15.43 9.77
C ASP A 52 -0.47 14.20 10.21
N LEU A 53 -1.17 14.29 11.34
CA LEU A 53 -1.97 13.19 11.86
C LEU A 53 -3.34 13.15 11.19
N PRO A 54 -3.78 11.98 10.69
CA PRO A 54 -5.10 11.86 10.10
C PRO A 54 -6.17 12.16 11.16
N SER A 55 -7.23 12.84 10.73
CA SER A 55 -8.34 13.21 11.60
C SER A 55 -8.98 11.97 12.24
N PRO A 56 -9.65 12.10 13.41
CA PRO A 56 -10.30 10.97 14.05
C PRO A 56 -11.29 10.22 13.13
N ILE A 57 -11.96 10.95 12.25
CA ILE A 57 -12.88 10.39 11.25
C ILE A 57 -12.11 9.63 10.16
N GLN A 58 -10.97 10.16 9.71
CA GLN A 58 -10.10 9.49 8.74
C GLN A 58 -9.49 8.21 9.32
N ARG A 59 -9.03 8.24 10.58
CA ARG A 59 -8.53 7.05 11.30
C ARG A 59 -9.57 5.95 11.36
N LYS A 60 -10.79 6.27 11.77
CA LYS A 60 -11.91 5.31 11.84
C LYS A 60 -12.28 4.73 10.47
N ARG A 61 -12.18 5.52 9.39
CA ARG A 61 -12.37 5.03 8.01
C ARG A 61 -11.23 4.11 7.58
N MET A 62 -9.98 4.44 7.90
CA MET A 62 -8.81 3.60 7.62
C MET A 62 -8.89 2.26 8.38
N GLU A 63 -9.24 2.27 9.65
CA GLU A 63 -9.42 1.05 10.46
C GLU A 63 -10.51 0.15 9.90
N ARG A 64 -11.66 0.72 9.49
CA ARG A 64 -12.73 -0.02 8.82
C ARG A 64 -12.26 -0.65 7.52
N ARG A 65 -11.54 0.11 6.68
CA ARG A 65 -10.99 -0.39 5.41
C ARG A 65 -9.97 -1.52 5.65
N MET A 66 -9.09 -1.38 6.64
CA MET A 66 -8.13 -2.42 7.01
C MET A 66 -8.81 -3.68 7.57
N ALA A 67 -9.86 -3.52 8.37
CA ALA A 67 -10.64 -4.64 8.90
C ALA A 67 -11.40 -5.37 7.78
N GLU A 68 -11.96 -4.63 6.80
CA GLU A 68 -12.60 -5.21 5.62
C GLU A 68 -11.60 -5.99 4.75
N ILE A 69 -10.39 -5.46 4.56
CA ILE A 69 -9.31 -6.18 3.86
C ILE A 69 -8.91 -7.46 4.60
N ARG A 70 -8.85 -7.45 5.94
CA ARG A 70 -8.59 -8.66 6.73
C ARG A 70 -9.71 -9.69 6.58
N LYS A 71 -10.97 -9.27 6.68
CA LYS A 71 -12.12 -10.16 6.44
C LYS A 71 -12.08 -10.79 5.05
N ARG A 72 -11.79 -10.01 4.01
CA ARG A 72 -11.61 -10.54 2.65
C ARG A 72 -10.42 -11.50 2.49
N ARG A 73 -9.41 -11.44 3.37
CA ARG A 73 -8.30 -12.42 3.36
C ARG A 73 -8.72 -13.73 4.01
N ASP A 74 -9.46 -13.64 5.11
CA ASP A 74 -9.91 -14.80 5.87
C ASP A 74 -11.11 -15.50 5.19
N GLU A 75 -11.91 -14.77 4.39
CA GLU A 75 -13.05 -15.27 3.60
C GLU A 75 -12.64 -15.87 2.24
N ILE A 76 -11.36 -15.80 1.83
CA ILE A 76 -10.87 -16.63 0.70
C ILE A 76 -10.69 -18.05 1.23
N ILE A 77 -11.82 -18.70 1.51
CA ILE A 77 -11.91 -20.14 1.51
C ILE A 77 -11.86 -20.50 0.03
N VAL A 78 -10.76 -21.13 -0.41
CA VAL A 78 -10.63 -21.70 -1.75
C VAL A 78 -11.52 -22.94 -1.78
N GLU A 79 -12.83 -22.73 -1.81
CA GLU A 79 -13.81 -23.75 -2.14
C GLU A 79 -14.11 -23.63 -3.63
N GLU A 80 -14.04 -24.80 -4.28
CA GLU A 80 -14.22 -25.06 -5.72
C GLU A 80 -12.96 -24.85 -6.59
N GLU A 81 -12.49 -25.98 -7.12
CA GLU A 81 -11.57 -26.06 -8.25
C GLU A 81 -12.20 -25.33 -9.43
N ASP A 82 -11.93 -24.03 -9.55
CA ASP A 82 -12.24 -23.26 -10.74
C ASP A 82 -11.71 -24.03 -11.96
N SER A 83 -12.60 -24.55 -12.79
CA SER A 83 -12.30 -25.26 -14.05
C SER A 83 -11.44 -24.45 -15.04
N VAL A 84 -11.18 -23.17 -14.75
CA VAL A 84 -10.21 -22.30 -15.41
C VAL A 84 -8.75 -22.70 -15.10
N PHE A 85 -8.51 -23.39 -13.99
CA PHE A 85 -7.23 -24.02 -13.65
C PHE A 85 -7.10 -25.44 -14.24
N GLY A 86 -8.19 -26.00 -14.77
CA GLY A 86 -8.19 -27.29 -15.48
C GLY A 86 -7.80 -27.11 -16.95
N HIS A 87 -6.50 -27.22 -17.23
CA HIS A 87 -5.94 -27.49 -18.58
C HIS A 87 -6.56 -26.71 -19.76
N GLY A 88 -6.89 -25.43 -19.57
CA GLY A 88 -7.44 -24.55 -20.60
C GLY A 88 -6.35 -23.97 -21.50
N SER A 89 -6.37 -24.35 -22.78
CA SER A 89 -5.43 -24.06 -23.86
C SER A 89 -5.24 -22.58 -24.26
N PHE A 90 -5.58 -21.62 -23.40
CA PHE A 90 -5.45 -20.19 -23.66
C PHE A 90 -4.69 -19.46 -22.55
N VAL A 91 -3.36 -19.67 -22.52
CA VAL A 91 -2.47 -18.95 -21.62
C VAL A 91 -2.07 -17.62 -22.27
N SER A 92 -2.73 -16.53 -21.88
CA SER A 92 -2.30 -15.19 -22.31
C SER A 92 -1.02 -14.80 -21.55
N ALA A 93 -0.15 -14.01 -22.18
CA ALA A 93 1.06 -13.50 -21.52
C ALA A 93 0.80 -12.82 -20.16
N ARG A 94 -0.41 -12.29 -19.96
CA ARG A 94 -0.82 -11.61 -18.72
C ARG A 94 -1.13 -12.55 -17.56
N THR A 95 -1.39 -13.84 -17.79
CA THR A 95 -1.82 -14.78 -16.74
C THR A 95 -0.68 -15.64 -16.18
N PHE A 96 0.47 -15.70 -16.85
CA PHE A 96 1.60 -16.52 -16.42
C PHE A 96 2.11 -16.18 -15.02
N HIS A 97 2.22 -14.89 -14.68
CA HIS A 97 2.62 -14.47 -13.33
C HIS A 97 1.65 -14.97 -12.24
N ARG A 98 0.35 -14.98 -12.54
CA ARG A 98 -0.69 -15.45 -11.63
C ARG A 98 -0.65 -16.97 -11.49
N GLN A 99 -0.47 -17.69 -12.59
CA GLN A 99 -0.35 -19.15 -12.61
C GLN A 99 0.89 -19.59 -11.85
N LEU A 100 2.02 -18.90 -12.03
CA LEU A 100 3.25 -19.15 -11.29
C LEU A 100 3.06 -18.94 -9.78
N LEU A 101 2.46 -17.81 -9.39
CA LEU A 101 2.16 -17.55 -7.98
C LEU A 101 1.21 -18.61 -7.39
N ALA A 102 0.19 -19.03 -8.15
CA ALA A 102 -0.74 -20.07 -7.72
C ALA A 102 -0.06 -21.43 -7.55
N ALA A 103 0.85 -21.81 -8.46
CA ALA A 103 1.62 -23.05 -8.36
C ALA A 103 2.53 -23.03 -7.12
N VAL A 104 3.19 -21.91 -6.84
CA VAL A 104 4.01 -21.74 -5.63
C VAL A 104 3.17 -21.83 -4.34
N ILE A 105 1.99 -21.19 -4.29
CA ILE A 105 1.09 -21.28 -3.14
C ILE A 105 0.64 -22.72 -2.89
N LYS A 106 0.40 -23.48 -3.97
CA LYS A 106 0.01 -24.89 -3.90
C LYS A 106 1.16 -25.83 -3.51
N GLY A 107 2.41 -25.37 -3.55
CA GLY A 107 3.56 -26.25 -3.34
C GLY A 107 3.91 -27.10 -4.57
N ASP A 108 3.38 -26.77 -5.75
CA ASP A 108 3.52 -27.58 -6.97
C ASP A 108 4.83 -27.27 -7.70
N GLU A 109 5.88 -28.01 -7.35
CA GLU A 109 7.23 -27.85 -7.92
C GLU A 109 7.28 -28.16 -9.42
N GLU A 110 6.63 -29.24 -9.85
CA GLU A 110 6.61 -29.67 -11.24
C GLU A 110 5.90 -28.63 -12.12
N GLY A 111 4.75 -28.13 -11.67
CA GLY A 111 4.02 -27.05 -12.35
C GLY A 111 4.82 -25.75 -12.44
N VAL A 112 5.60 -25.40 -11.40
CA VAL A 112 6.50 -24.25 -11.44
C VAL A 112 7.60 -24.43 -12.49
N GLU A 113 8.23 -25.60 -12.55
CA GLU A 113 9.25 -25.88 -13.57
C GLU A 113 8.69 -25.83 -14.99
N GLU A 114 7.53 -26.45 -15.23
CA GLU A 114 6.88 -26.47 -16.53
C GLU A 114 6.55 -25.05 -17.00
N LEU A 115 5.90 -24.25 -16.14
CA LEU A 115 5.56 -22.87 -16.43
C LEU A 115 6.80 -22.01 -16.70
N MET A 116 7.87 -22.20 -15.93
CA MET A 116 9.10 -21.42 -16.10
C MET A 116 9.91 -21.85 -17.33
N ARG A 117 9.75 -23.08 -17.83
CA ARG A 117 10.35 -23.52 -19.10
C ARG A 117 9.65 -22.92 -20.32
N ASP A 118 8.41 -22.44 -20.19
CA ASP A 118 7.68 -21.83 -21.30
C ASP A 118 8.46 -20.61 -21.86
N PRO A 119 8.76 -20.56 -23.18
CA PRO A 119 9.45 -19.42 -23.79
C PRO A 119 8.72 -18.09 -23.62
N ARG A 120 7.40 -18.11 -23.44
CA ARG A 120 6.55 -16.92 -23.26
C ARG A 120 6.60 -16.35 -21.84
N MET A 121 7.06 -17.14 -20.87
CA MET A 121 7.18 -16.71 -19.47
C MET A 121 8.20 -15.55 -19.35
N PRO A 122 7.83 -14.40 -18.79
CA PRO A 122 8.76 -13.29 -18.58
C PRO A 122 9.90 -13.66 -17.62
N MET A 123 11.11 -13.14 -17.87
CA MET A 123 12.29 -13.43 -17.04
C MET A 123 12.12 -13.00 -15.58
N ASP A 124 11.40 -11.92 -15.34
CA ASP A 124 11.22 -11.36 -14.00
C ASP A 124 10.01 -11.96 -13.28
N ALA A 125 9.36 -12.98 -13.85
CA ALA A 125 8.11 -13.51 -13.31
C ALA A 125 8.17 -13.99 -11.87
N ALA A 126 9.30 -14.56 -11.44
CA ALA A 126 9.52 -14.98 -10.06
C ALA A 126 9.58 -13.81 -9.05
N THR A 127 9.95 -12.62 -9.51
CA THR A 127 10.15 -11.42 -8.68
C THR A 127 9.08 -10.34 -8.86
N THR A 128 8.25 -10.44 -9.89
CA THR A 128 7.25 -9.43 -10.22
C THR A 128 5.96 -9.68 -9.44
N GLN A 129 5.39 -8.60 -8.88
CA GLN A 129 4.07 -8.62 -8.27
C GLN A 129 3.01 -8.70 -9.37
N TYR A 130 2.05 -9.60 -9.21
CA TYR A 130 0.99 -9.77 -10.21
C TYR A 130 -0.13 -8.74 -10.08
N SER A 131 -0.50 -8.35 -8.86
CA SER A 131 -1.66 -7.48 -8.60
C SER A 131 -1.29 -6.31 -7.69
N PHE A 132 -1.95 -5.16 -7.89
CA PHE A 132 -1.89 -4.05 -6.93
C PHE A 132 -2.51 -4.41 -5.57
N SER A 133 -3.44 -5.38 -5.55
CA SER A 133 -4.08 -5.85 -4.31
C SER A 133 -3.25 -6.89 -3.57
N ASP A 134 -2.36 -7.59 -4.29
CA ASP A 134 -1.53 -8.66 -3.73
C ASP A 134 -0.05 -8.38 -4.01
N HIS A 135 0.64 -7.95 -2.96
CA HIS A 135 2.06 -7.59 -3.01
C HIS A 135 3.00 -8.79 -2.95
N ARG A 136 2.47 -10.01 -2.87
CA ARG A 136 3.29 -11.23 -2.85
C ARG A 136 3.92 -11.45 -4.22
N THR A 137 5.16 -11.89 -4.20
CA THR A 137 5.86 -12.38 -5.39
C THR A 137 6.07 -13.88 -5.21
N PRO A 138 6.14 -14.66 -6.30
CA PRO A 138 6.37 -16.10 -6.20
C PRO A 138 7.58 -16.46 -5.32
N LEU A 139 8.70 -15.72 -5.46
CA LEU A 139 9.88 -15.95 -4.64
C LEU A 139 9.66 -15.64 -3.14
N VAL A 140 8.94 -14.56 -2.83
CA VAL A 140 8.64 -14.19 -1.43
C VAL A 140 7.68 -15.19 -0.80
N GLU A 141 6.71 -15.71 -1.55
CA GLU A 141 5.80 -16.73 -1.05
C GLU A 141 6.53 -18.06 -0.78
N ALA A 142 7.39 -18.51 -1.70
CA ALA A 142 8.21 -19.70 -1.51
C ALA A 142 9.14 -19.57 -0.28
N TYR A 143 9.66 -18.37 -0.02
CA TYR A 143 10.42 -18.07 1.18
C TYR A 143 9.55 -18.10 2.45
N ALA A 144 8.35 -17.52 2.39
CA ALA A 144 7.42 -17.49 3.52
C ALA A 144 6.94 -18.89 3.93
N THR A 145 6.81 -19.81 2.97
CA THR A 145 6.48 -21.22 3.21
C THR A 145 7.67 -22.07 3.60
N ALA A 146 8.88 -21.49 3.66
CA ALA A 146 10.14 -22.18 3.92
C ALA A 146 10.39 -23.41 3.01
N ASN A 147 9.85 -23.38 1.78
CA ASN A 147 10.02 -24.46 0.81
C ASN A 147 11.30 -24.21 0.00
N SER A 148 12.42 -24.83 0.44
CA SER A 148 13.74 -24.66 -0.17
C SER A 148 13.80 -25.18 -1.61
N SER A 149 13.14 -26.28 -1.93
CA SER A 149 13.08 -26.83 -3.29
C SER A 149 12.41 -25.86 -4.27
N LEU A 150 11.28 -25.24 -3.90
CA LEU A 150 10.63 -24.23 -4.74
C LEU A 150 11.50 -22.98 -4.95
N ILE A 151 12.18 -22.51 -3.90
CA ILE A 151 13.11 -21.39 -4.02
C ILE A 151 14.21 -21.74 -5.03
N MET A 152 14.78 -22.94 -4.92
CA MET A 152 15.82 -23.42 -5.82
C MET A 152 15.30 -23.58 -7.26
N ALA A 153 14.11 -24.13 -7.46
CA ALA A 153 13.49 -24.27 -8.77
C ALA A 153 13.31 -22.90 -9.46
N LEU A 154 12.78 -21.90 -8.74
CA LEU A 154 12.60 -20.54 -9.25
C LEU A 154 13.94 -19.87 -9.60
N LEU A 155 14.97 -20.05 -8.78
CA LEU A 155 16.31 -19.48 -9.02
C LEU A 155 17.01 -20.14 -10.22
N LYS A 156 16.97 -21.48 -10.30
CA LYS A 156 17.51 -22.25 -11.43
C LYS A 156 16.84 -21.83 -12.73
N ALA A 157 15.51 -21.82 -12.76
CA ALA A 157 14.77 -21.50 -13.97
C ALA A 157 15.04 -20.06 -14.45
N ARG A 158 15.21 -19.11 -13.53
CA ARG A 158 15.62 -17.73 -13.86
C ARG A 158 17.02 -17.68 -14.47
N ALA A 159 17.98 -18.41 -13.90
CA ALA A 159 19.35 -18.46 -14.41
C ALA A 159 19.41 -19.09 -15.82
N TYR A 160 18.69 -20.20 -16.03
CA TYR A 160 18.55 -20.82 -17.34
C TYR A 160 17.97 -19.87 -18.39
N LYS A 161 16.92 -19.08 -18.04
CA LYS A 161 16.37 -18.06 -18.96
C LYS A 161 17.34 -16.93 -19.29
N ARG A 162 18.32 -16.64 -18.42
CA ARG A 162 19.39 -15.67 -18.67
C ARG A 162 20.55 -16.26 -19.49
N GLY A 163 20.50 -17.54 -19.84
CA GLY A 163 21.60 -18.24 -20.49
C GLY A 163 22.80 -18.49 -19.56
N VAL A 164 22.62 -18.35 -18.25
CA VAL A 164 23.64 -18.70 -17.26
C VAL A 164 23.43 -20.16 -16.91
N GLY A 165 24.36 -21.02 -17.35
CA GLY A 165 24.36 -22.43 -16.94
C GLY A 165 24.50 -22.53 -15.43
N VAL A 166 23.58 -23.25 -14.80
CA VAL A 166 23.65 -23.55 -13.36
C VAL A 166 24.16 -24.96 -13.21
N ASP A 167 25.22 -25.14 -12.43
CA ASP A 167 25.73 -26.48 -12.12
C ASP A 167 24.90 -27.07 -10.97
N ASP A 168 23.96 -27.95 -11.32
CA ASP A 168 23.00 -28.54 -10.37
C ASP A 168 23.67 -29.33 -9.24
N ARG A 169 24.92 -29.75 -9.42
CA ARG A 169 25.71 -30.50 -8.44
C ARG A 169 26.17 -29.66 -7.25
N LEU A 170 26.26 -28.34 -7.42
CA LEU A 170 26.68 -27.41 -6.36
C LEU A 170 25.50 -26.93 -5.50
N LEU A 171 24.28 -27.35 -5.86
CA LEU A 171 23.05 -26.94 -5.22
C LEU A 171 22.50 -28.09 -4.38
N GLU A 172 23.12 -28.29 -3.21
CA GLU A 172 22.58 -29.22 -2.22
C GLU A 172 21.30 -28.62 -1.60
N PRO A 173 20.22 -29.41 -1.44
CA PRO A 173 19.08 -28.99 -0.63
C PRO A 173 19.54 -28.96 0.83
N LEU A 174 19.48 -27.77 1.45
CA LEU A 174 19.63 -27.59 2.90
C LEU A 174 18.41 -28.15 3.64
#